data_AF-C6LYX7-F1
#
_entry.id   AF-C6LYX7-F1
#
_cell.length_a   1.000
_cell.length_b   1.000
_cell.length_c   1.000
_cell.angle_alpha   90.00
_cell.angle_beta   90.00
_cell.angle_gamma   90.00
#
_symmetry.space_group_name_H-M   'P 1'
#
loop_
_entity.id
_entity.type
_entity.pdbx_description
1 polymer ?
#
loop_
_entity_poly.entity_id
_entity_poly.type
_entity_poly.pdbx_seq_one_letter_code
_entity_poly.pdbx_strand_id
1 'polypeptide(L)'
;MADLGRFKMKKFRSLVKQIPNMLSLSRIPLLFSITGCLFAQFQNRYVISFTLGVVASITDYLDGAAARKLNATSDFGKLFDSLCDKILTVGIFISFIATGIYPPLFVFPTLVVLSREFLVTGLRMIAASRGVVMAAEKGGKVKTAAQMFAICAILLSYALEEAHVNDGKIFSAILYTLVKPIRLASLVMFLFSSVLALMSGYTYLRRYSYLISDSPSSYTMSRSSAASTSAAARAVSPASKPYDIISSSKANARPSRASVVSIKPEASDPICSPALPAPPPPKFD
;
A
#
# COMPACT_ATOMS: atom_id res chain seq x y z
N MET A 1 -17.53 -14.20 34.94
CA MET A 1 -18.20 -13.14 34.14
C MET A 1 -17.21 -12.13 33.54
N ALA A 2 -16.23 -11.58 34.28
CA ALA A 2 -15.28 -10.57 33.76
C ALA A 2 -14.31 -11.07 32.66
N ASP A 3 -13.97 -12.36 32.66
CA ASP A 3 -12.99 -12.91 31.73
C ASP A 3 -13.56 -13.18 30.32
N LEU A 4 -14.85 -13.54 30.27
CA LEU A 4 -15.58 -13.72 29.02
C LEU A 4 -15.75 -12.39 28.26
N GLY A 5 -15.95 -11.28 28.98
CA GLY A 5 -16.00 -9.93 28.42
C GLY A 5 -14.65 -9.47 27.86
N ARG A 6 -13.54 -9.77 28.54
CA ARG A 6 -12.18 -9.49 28.06
C ARG A 6 -11.82 -10.31 26.82
N PHE A 7 -12.24 -11.57 26.75
CA PHE A 7 -12.03 -12.42 25.58
C PHE A 7 -12.83 -11.94 24.36
N LYS A 8 -14.11 -11.59 24.54
CA LYS A 8 -14.96 -11.01 23.47
C LYS A 8 -14.39 -9.68 22.95
N MET A 9 -13.89 -8.83 23.85
CA MET A 9 -13.28 -7.55 23.50
C MET A 9 -11.94 -7.71 22.75
N LYS A 10 -11.08 -8.66 23.15
CA LYS A 10 -9.83 -8.96 22.42
C LYS A 10 -10.10 -9.55 21.04
N LYS A 11 -11.05 -10.49 20.93
CA LYS A 11 -11.47 -11.10 19.66
C LYS A 11 -12.16 -10.07 18.75
N PHE A 12 -13.01 -9.20 19.28
CA PHE A 12 -13.61 -8.11 18.53
C PHE A 12 -12.55 -7.11 18.04
N ARG A 13 -11.59 -6.74 18.89
CA ARG A 13 -10.48 -5.85 18.51
C ARG A 13 -9.57 -6.49 17.46
N SER A 14 -9.35 -7.81 17.48
CA SER A 14 -8.59 -8.52 16.44
C SER A 14 -9.38 -8.64 15.13
N LEU A 15 -10.70 -8.88 15.18
CA LEU A 15 -11.59 -8.90 14.02
C LEU A 15 -11.65 -7.53 13.35
N VAL A 16 -11.81 -6.46 14.15
CA VAL A 16 -11.79 -5.08 13.66
C VAL A 16 -10.45 -4.76 12.99
N LYS A 17 -9.34 -5.28 13.51
CA LYS A 17 -8.00 -5.14 12.91
C LYS A 17 -7.83 -5.89 11.58
N GLN A 18 -8.66 -6.91 11.32
CA GLN A 18 -8.66 -7.72 10.10
C GLN A 18 -9.65 -7.23 9.04
N ILE A 19 -10.53 -6.28 9.37
CA ILE A 19 -11.51 -5.70 8.43
C ILE A 19 -10.87 -5.24 7.12
N PRO A 20 -9.76 -4.47 7.11
CA PRO A 20 -9.16 -4.01 5.86
C PRO A 20 -8.73 -5.17 4.98
N ASN A 21 -8.12 -6.21 5.56
CA ASN A 21 -7.64 -7.37 4.83
C ASN A 21 -8.78 -8.23 4.26
N MET A 22 -9.89 -8.37 5.01
CA MET A 22 -11.08 -9.06 4.51
C MET A 22 -11.76 -8.28 3.39
N LEU A 23 -11.74 -6.94 3.45
CA LEU A 23 -12.26 -6.08 2.39
C LEU A 23 -11.41 -6.22 1.11
N SER A 24 -10.09 -6.25 1.22
CA SER A 24 -9.21 -6.52 0.08
C SER A 24 -9.47 -7.90 -0.52
N LEU A 25 -9.72 -8.90 0.32
CA LEU A 25 -10.05 -10.26 -0.13
C LEU A 25 -11.40 -10.31 -0.87
N SER A 26 -12.35 -9.44 -0.53
CA SER A 26 -13.66 -9.36 -1.19
C SER A 26 -13.57 -8.96 -2.67
N ARG A 27 -12.45 -8.37 -3.09
CA ARG A 27 -12.19 -8.03 -4.50
C ARG A 27 -12.11 -9.27 -5.40
N ILE A 28 -11.65 -10.40 -4.87
CA ILE A 28 -11.51 -11.64 -5.64
C ILE A 28 -12.88 -12.17 -6.09
N PRO A 29 -13.87 -12.43 -5.20
CA PRO A 29 -15.19 -12.86 -5.64
C PRO A 29 -15.93 -11.80 -6.46
N LEU A 30 -15.72 -10.51 -6.18
CA LEU A 30 -16.28 -9.43 -7.01
C LEU A 30 -15.76 -9.47 -8.44
N LEU A 31 -14.45 -9.67 -8.63
CA LEU A 31 -13.85 -9.87 -9.94
C LEU A 31 -14.54 -11.04 -10.66
N PHE A 32 -14.57 -12.23 -10.06
CA PHE A 32 -15.19 -13.40 -10.68
C PHE A 32 -16.68 -13.21 -10.98
N SER A 33 -17.40 -12.47 -10.13
CA SER A 33 -18.81 -12.18 -10.34
C SER A 33 -19.02 -11.25 -11.53
N ILE A 34 -18.23 -10.16 -11.62
CA ILE A 34 -18.30 -9.21 -12.74
C ILE A 34 -17.93 -9.91 -14.04
N THR A 35 -16.80 -10.61 -14.08
CA THR A 35 -16.33 -11.28 -15.30
C THR A 35 -17.26 -12.43 -15.68
N GLY A 36 -17.73 -13.22 -14.72
CA GLY A 36 -18.75 -14.25 -14.93
C GLY A 36 -20.02 -13.69 -15.57
N CYS A 37 -20.50 -12.53 -15.11
CA CYS A 37 -21.65 -11.87 -15.73
C CYS A 37 -21.39 -11.47 -17.19
N LEU A 38 -20.21 -10.91 -17.48
CA LEU A 38 -19.83 -10.53 -18.84
C LEU A 38 -19.78 -11.72 -19.81
N PHE A 39 -19.34 -12.89 -19.34
CA PHE A 39 -19.23 -14.11 -20.15
C PHE A 39 -20.50 -14.95 -20.23
N ALA A 40 -21.39 -14.90 -19.23
CA ALA A 40 -22.56 -15.79 -19.13
C ALA A 40 -23.73 -15.44 -20.09
N GLN A 41 -23.62 -14.35 -20.86
CA GLN A 41 -24.54 -13.99 -21.95
C GLN A 41 -26.07 -13.98 -21.60
N PHE A 42 -26.46 -13.61 -20.38
CA PHE A 42 -27.88 -13.51 -19.98
C PHE A 42 -28.41 -12.06 -20.02
N GLN A 43 -29.73 -11.87 -19.86
CA GLN A 43 -30.37 -10.55 -19.84
C GLN A 43 -29.96 -9.72 -18.62
N ASN A 44 -29.74 -8.42 -18.81
CA ASN A 44 -29.28 -7.45 -17.81
C ASN A 44 -27.85 -7.69 -17.29
N ARG A 45 -27.04 -8.47 -18.02
CA ARG A 45 -25.67 -8.77 -17.59
C ARG A 45 -24.82 -7.52 -17.36
N TYR A 46 -25.01 -6.48 -18.18
CA TYR A 46 -24.23 -5.25 -18.07
C TYR A 46 -24.69 -4.38 -16.91
N VAL A 47 -26.01 -4.36 -16.65
CA VAL A 47 -26.59 -3.69 -15.48
C VAL A 47 -26.04 -4.30 -14.19
N ILE A 48 -26.06 -5.63 -14.06
CA ILE A 48 -25.53 -6.32 -12.87
C ILE A 48 -24.01 -6.09 -12.75
N SER A 49 -23.27 -6.21 -13.85
CA SER A 49 -21.82 -5.95 -13.86
C SER A 49 -21.50 -4.53 -13.44
N PHE A 50 -22.26 -3.54 -13.90
CA PHE A 50 -22.14 -2.14 -13.51
C PHE A 50 -22.40 -1.95 -12.01
N THR A 51 -23.49 -2.51 -11.49
CA THR A 51 -23.81 -2.43 -10.05
C THR A 51 -22.69 -3.03 -9.20
N LEU A 52 -22.18 -4.21 -9.58
CA LEU A 52 -21.05 -4.84 -8.89
C LEU A 52 -19.77 -4.00 -9.00
N GLY A 53 -19.51 -3.38 -10.15
CA GLY A 53 -18.38 -2.46 -10.35
C GLY A 53 -18.45 -1.22 -9.45
N VAL A 54 -19.64 -0.63 -9.30
CA VAL A 54 -19.88 0.49 -8.37
C VAL A 54 -19.66 0.05 -6.92
N VAL A 55 -20.20 -1.11 -6.53
CA VAL A 55 -19.97 -1.68 -5.19
C VAL A 55 -18.49 -1.92 -4.94
N ALA A 56 -17.75 -2.45 -5.91
CA ALA A 56 -16.30 -2.64 -5.81
C ALA A 56 -15.56 -1.30 -5.61
N SER A 57 -15.93 -0.26 -6.36
CA SER A 57 -15.32 1.06 -6.23
C SER A 57 -15.61 1.74 -4.88
N ILE A 58 -16.84 1.59 -4.36
CA ILE A 58 -17.19 2.11 -3.03
C ILE A 58 -16.42 1.36 -1.95
N THR A 59 -16.28 0.04 -2.11
CA THR A 59 -15.53 -0.82 -1.17
C THR A 59 -14.06 -0.40 -1.09
N ASP A 60 -13.42 -0.08 -2.22
CA ASP A 60 -12.04 0.46 -2.32
C ASP A 60 -11.86 1.86 -1.69
N TYR A 61 -12.93 2.65 -1.63
CA TYR A 61 -12.86 3.91 -0.89
C TYR A 61 -12.96 3.67 0.63
N LEU A 62 -13.79 2.71 1.02
CA LEU A 62 -14.09 2.42 2.43
C LEU A 62 -12.94 1.72 3.15
N ASP A 63 -12.21 0.77 2.53
CA ASP A 63 -11.02 0.18 3.15
C ASP A 63 -9.89 1.20 3.35
N GLY A 64 -9.66 2.08 2.39
CA GLY A 64 -8.67 3.15 2.49
C GLY A 64 -9.00 4.12 3.62
N ALA A 65 -10.28 4.36 3.90
CA ALA A 65 -10.74 5.13 5.04
C ALA A 65 -10.60 4.36 6.37
N ALA A 66 -10.95 3.07 6.39
CA ALA A 66 -10.87 2.22 7.57
C ALA A 66 -9.41 1.96 8.02
N ALA A 67 -8.50 1.72 7.08
CA ALA A 67 -7.08 1.47 7.35
C ALA A 67 -6.40 2.65 8.06
N ARG A 68 -6.77 3.89 7.70
CA ARG A 68 -6.25 5.12 8.35
C ARG A 68 -6.69 5.25 9.81
N LYS A 69 -7.88 4.77 10.16
CA LYS A 69 -8.42 4.88 11.53
C LYS A 69 -7.89 3.81 12.48
N LEU A 70 -7.46 2.67 11.95
CA LEU A 70 -7.16 1.49 12.76
C LEU A 70 -5.67 1.29 13.09
N ASN A 71 -4.75 2.10 12.52
CA ASN A 71 -3.28 1.98 12.71
C ASN A 71 -2.77 0.53 12.62
N ALA A 72 -3.43 -0.26 11.78
CA ALA A 72 -3.31 -1.70 11.73
C ALA A 72 -2.74 -2.07 10.38
N THR A 73 -1.45 -1.87 10.19
CA THR A 73 -0.81 -2.20 8.91
C THR A 73 0.44 -3.03 9.13
N SER A 74 0.39 -4.30 8.71
CA SER A 74 1.58 -5.09 8.46
C SER A 74 2.06 -4.81 7.03
N ASP A 75 3.36 -4.93 6.79
CA ASP A 75 3.91 -4.71 5.45
C ASP A 75 3.42 -5.76 4.45
N PHE A 76 3.21 -7.00 4.92
CA PHE A 76 2.57 -8.05 4.14
C PHE A 76 1.12 -7.71 3.77
N GLY A 77 0.33 -7.17 4.70
CA GLY A 77 -1.07 -6.79 4.44
C GLY A 77 -1.17 -5.66 3.42
N LYS A 78 -0.26 -4.67 3.48
CA LYS A 78 -0.17 -3.60 2.48
C LYS A 78 0.17 -4.13 1.08
N LEU A 79 1.08 -5.10 1.00
CA LEU A 79 1.42 -5.76 -0.26
C LEU A 79 0.19 -6.49 -0.81
N PHE A 80 -0.42 -7.34 0.00
CA PHE A 80 -1.56 -8.15 -0.40
C PHE A 80 -2.75 -7.29 -0.86
N ASP A 81 -3.02 -6.18 -0.17
CA ASP A 81 -4.03 -5.20 -0.56
C ASP A 81 -3.77 -4.61 -1.96
N SER A 82 -2.55 -4.12 -2.20
CA SER A 82 -2.15 -3.59 -3.52
C SER A 82 -2.18 -4.64 -4.64
N LEU A 83 -1.98 -5.92 -4.28
CA LEU A 83 -2.04 -7.05 -5.21
C LEU A 83 -3.50 -7.36 -5.57
N CYS A 84 -4.40 -7.48 -4.59
CA CYS A 84 -5.82 -7.71 -4.81
C CYS A 84 -6.49 -6.59 -5.61
N ASP A 85 -6.11 -5.32 -5.38
CA ASP A 85 -6.57 -4.18 -6.20
C ASP A 85 -6.21 -4.37 -7.69
N LYS A 86 -4.96 -4.76 -7.97
CA LYS A 86 -4.52 -4.96 -9.37
C LYS A 86 -5.06 -6.22 -10.01
N ILE A 87 -5.30 -7.28 -9.25
CA ILE A 87 -6.02 -8.45 -9.76
C ILE A 87 -7.43 -8.06 -10.22
N LEU A 88 -8.19 -7.32 -9.41
CA LEU A 88 -9.55 -6.89 -9.78
C LEU A 88 -9.54 -5.99 -11.02
N THR A 89 -8.75 -4.93 -11.00
CA THR A 89 -8.75 -3.95 -12.10
C THR A 89 -8.27 -4.55 -13.42
N VAL A 90 -7.14 -5.26 -13.39
CA VAL A 90 -6.57 -5.86 -14.61
C VAL A 90 -7.42 -7.03 -15.09
N GLY A 91 -7.97 -7.85 -14.18
CA GLY A 91 -8.86 -8.94 -14.55
C GLY A 91 -10.12 -8.46 -15.27
N ILE A 92 -10.69 -7.32 -14.83
CA ILE A 92 -11.82 -6.68 -15.50
C ILE A 92 -11.40 -6.15 -16.89
N PHE A 93 -10.27 -5.44 -17.01
CA PHE A 93 -9.81 -4.94 -18.32
C PHE A 93 -9.51 -6.06 -19.31
N ILE A 94 -8.89 -7.15 -18.87
CA ILE A 94 -8.67 -8.35 -19.68
C ILE A 94 -10.02 -8.92 -20.14
N SER A 95 -11.01 -8.96 -19.26
CA SER A 95 -12.35 -9.46 -19.61
C SER A 95 -13.05 -8.55 -20.61
N PHE A 96 -12.88 -7.23 -20.52
CA PHE A 96 -13.39 -6.31 -21.54
C PHE A 96 -12.77 -6.55 -22.92
N ILE A 97 -11.47 -6.84 -22.97
CA ILE A 97 -10.80 -7.16 -24.22
C ILE A 97 -11.31 -8.50 -24.76
N ALA A 98 -11.38 -9.53 -23.91
CA ALA A 98 -11.80 -10.87 -24.30
C ALA A 98 -13.27 -10.94 -24.76
N THR A 99 -14.13 -10.09 -24.22
CA THR A 99 -15.55 -9.98 -24.62
C THR A 99 -15.79 -9.00 -25.77
N GLY A 100 -14.75 -8.37 -26.30
CA GLY A 100 -14.85 -7.40 -27.41
C GLY A 100 -15.40 -6.03 -27.01
N ILE A 101 -15.54 -5.75 -25.71
CA ILE A 101 -15.94 -4.44 -25.18
C ILE A 101 -14.85 -3.40 -25.42
N TYR A 102 -13.59 -3.79 -25.22
CA TYR A 102 -12.41 -2.99 -25.54
C TYR A 102 -11.71 -3.54 -26.79
N PRO A 103 -11.13 -2.67 -27.64
CA PRO A 103 -10.34 -3.12 -28.78
C PRO A 103 -9.15 -4.00 -28.34
N PRO A 104 -8.73 -5.00 -29.12
CA PRO A 104 -7.59 -5.87 -28.78
C PRO A 104 -6.28 -5.12 -28.48
N LEU A 105 -6.09 -3.93 -29.08
CA LEU A 105 -4.92 -3.08 -28.82
C LEU A 105 -4.81 -2.63 -27.35
N PHE A 106 -5.90 -2.68 -26.58
CA PHE A 106 -5.91 -2.30 -25.16
C PHE A 106 -5.20 -3.31 -24.25
N VAL A 107 -4.74 -4.45 -24.78
CA VAL A 107 -3.83 -5.36 -24.06
C VAL A 107 -2.54 -4.63 -23.66
N PHE A 108 -1.97 -3.80 -24.54
CA PHE A 108 -0.73 -3.06 -24.27
C PHE A 108 -0.83 -2.13 -23.05
N PRO A 109 -1.79 -1.18 -22.97
CA PRO A 109 -1.95 -0.33 -21.79
C PRO A 109 -2.30 -1.16 -20.53
N THR A 110 -3.02 -2.26 -20.67
CA THR A 110 -3.32 -3.16 -19.54
C THR A 110 -2.06 -3.78 -18.95
N LEU A 111 -1.16 -4.30 -19.79
CA LEU A 111 0.14 -4.87 -19.37
C LEU A 111 1.09 -3.81 -18.81
N VAL A 112 1.07 -2.61 -19.37
CA VAL A 112 1.84 -1.46 -18.88
C VAL A 112 1.43 -1.09 -17.46
N VAL A 113 0.13 -0.99 -17.20
CA VAL A 113 -0.39 -0.75 -15.85
C VAL A 113 0.05 -1.87 -14.92
N LEU A 114 -0.15 -3.13 -15.30
CA LEU A 114 0.18 -4.29 -14.48
C LEU A 114 1.66 -4.32 -14.08
N SER A 115 2.55 -4.25 -15.07
CA SER A 115 4.00 -4.34 -14.89
C SER A 115 4.53 -3.24 -13.96
N ARG A 116 4.10 -1.99 -14.15
CA ARG A 116 4.52 -0.87 -13.31
C ARG A 116 4.05 -1.01 -11.86
N GLU A 117 2.85 -1.53 -11.63
CA GLU A 117 2.33 -1.69 -10.27
C GLU A 117 3.08 -2.76 -9.50
N PHE A 118 3.38 -3.89 -10.13
CA PHE A 118 4.24 -4.92 -9.53
C PHE A 118 5.66 -4.42 -9.29
N LEU A 119 6.25 -3.73 -10.26
CA LEU A 119 7.62 -3.22 -10.15
C LEU A 119 7.77 -2.22 -9.01
N VAL A 120 6.93 -1.18 -8.97
CA VAL A 120 7.00 -0.14 -7.92
C VAL A 120 6.71 -0.72 -6.54
N THR A 121 5.78 -1.67 -6.44
CA THR A 121 5.47 -2.34 -5.18
C THR A 121 6.61 -3.24 -4.72
N GLY A 122 7.23 -3.99 -5.63
CA GLY A 122 8.41 -4.82 -5.35
C GLY A 122 9.60 -3.99 -4.88
N LEU A 123 9.93 -2.90 -5.57
CA LEU A 123 10.96 -1.96 -5.13
C LEU A 123 10.66 -1.40 -3.74
N ARG A 124 9.38 -1.17 -3.42
CA ARG A 124 8.96 -0.73 -2.08
C ARG A 124 9.25 -1.70 -0.98
N MET A 125 9.10 -2.98 -1.23
CA MET A 125 9.48 -4.00 -0.26
C MET A 125 11.00 -4.05 -0.06
N ILE A 126 11.77 -3.97 -1.15
CA ILE A 126 13.24 -4.00 -1.07
C ILE A 126 13.79 -2.76 -0.35
N ALA A 127 13.25 -1.57 -0.63
CA ALA A 127 13.66 -0.36 0.06
C ALA A 127 13.30 -0.41 1.56
N ALA A 128 12.10 -0.90 1.89
CA ALA A 128 11.66 -1.06 3.27
C ALA A 128 12.55 -2.05 4.05
N SER A 129 12.98 -3.16 3.44
CA SER A 129 13.89 -4.11 4.09
C SER A 129 15.30 -3.54 4.31
N ARG A 130 15.70 -2.53 3.54
CA ARG A 130 16.96 -1.77 3.70
C ARG A 130 16.82 -0.54 4.60
N GLY A 131 15.67 -0.33 5.24
CA GLY A 131 15.41 0.83 6.11
C GLY A 131 15.22 2.16 5.37
N VAL A 132 15.11 2.13 4.03
CA VAL A 132 14.87 3.32 3.22
C VAL A 132 13.37 3.55 3.10
N VAL A 133 12.87 4.59 3.76
CA VAL A 133 11.46 4.98 3.69
C VAL A 133 11.22 5.72 2.38
N MET A 134 10.48 5.09 1.47
CA MET A 134 10.10 5.74 0.22
C MET A 134 8.85 6.58 0.38
N ALA A 135 8.94 7.84 -0.04
CA ALA A 135 7.82 8.76 -0.01
C ALA A 135 6.69 8.30 -0.94
N ALA A 136 5.44 8.50 -0.51
CA ALA A 136 4.27 8.17 -1.31
C ALA A 136 4.13 9.19 -2.46
N GLU A 137 4.10 8.72 -3.71
CA GLU A 137 3.83 9.57 -4.86
C GLU A 137 2.35 9.98 -4.92
N LYS A 138 2.08 11.28 -4.99
CA LYS A 138 0.72 11.83 -5.14
C LYS A 138 0.02 11.36 -6.43
N GLY A 139 0.79 11.06 -7.49
CA GLY A 139 0.27 10.56 -8.76
C GLY A 139 -0.43 9.21 -8.66
N GLY A 140 -0.19 8.45 -7.58
CA GLY A 140 -0.81 7.15 -7.37
C GLY A 140 -2.32 7.18 -7.16
N LYS A 141 -2.89 8.30 -6.67
CA LYS A 141 -4.35 8.42 -6.46
C LYS A 141 -5.11 8.76 -7.74
N VAL A 142 -4.51 9.58 -8.59
CA VAL A 142 -5.15 10.03 -9.83
C VAL A 142 -5.29 8.89 -10.83
N LYS A 143 -4.24 8.04 -10.95
CA LYS A 143 -4.29 6.85 -11.83
C LYS A 143 -5.39 5.87 -11.40
N THR A 144 -5.54 5.60 -10.10
CA THR A 144 -6.53 4.60 -9.63
C THR A 144 -7.94 5.12 -9.78
N ALA A 145 -8.17 6.42 -9.49
CA ALA A 145 -9.45 7.06 -9.77
C ALA A 145 -9.81 7.01 -11.26
N ALA A 146 -8.84 7.27 -12.16
CA ALA A 146 -9.06 7.18 -13.60
C ALA A 146 -9.40 5.75 -14.06
N GLN A 147 -8.76 4.72 -13.48
CA GLN A 147 -9.06 3.30 -13.78
C GLN A 147 -10.45 2.90 -13.30
N MET A 148 -10.80 3.23 -12.06
CA MET A 148 -12.14 2.96 -11.51
C MET A 148 -13.22 3.65 -12.32
N PHE A 149 -12.99 4.92 -12.68
CA PHE A 149 -13.89 5.66 -13.55
C PHE A 149 -14.04 5.00 -14.92
N ALA A 150 -12.93 4.60 -15.57
CA ALA A 150 -12.98 3.93 -16.86
C ALA A 150 -13.80 2.63 -16.82
N ILE A 151 -13.60 1.81 -15.78
CA ILE A 151 -14.37 0.56 -15.58
C ILE A 151 -15.86 0.85 -15.40
N CYS A 152 -16.23 1.80 -14.52
CA CYS A 152 -17.63 2.11 -14.27
C CYS A 152 -18.29 2.76 -15.49
N ALA A 153 -17.59 3.66 -16.18
CA ALA A 153 -18.10 4.36 -17.35
C ALA A 153 -18.38 3.40 -18.53
N ILE A 154 -17.46 2.47 -18.82
CA ILE A 154 -17.71 1.51 -19.90
C ILE A 154 -18.88 0.58 -19.57
N LEU A 155 -18.95 0.06 -18.34
CA LEU A 155 -20.05 -0.79 -17.90
C LEU A 155 -21.39 -0.05 -17.96
N LEU A 156 -21.42 1.22 -17.54
CA LEU A 156 -22.59 2.08 -17.66
C LEU A 156 -23.02 2.25 -19.12
N SER A 157 -22.08 2.49 -20.05
CA SER A 157 -22.42 2.66 -21.47
C SER A 157 -23.13 1.45 -22.05
N TYR A 158 -22.69 0.23 -21.69
CA TYR A 158 -23.32 -1.01 -22.14
C TYR A 158 -24.64 -1.30 -21.41
N ALA A 159 -24.75 -0.95 -20.13
CA ALA A 159 -25.99 -1.07 -19.37
C ALA A 159 -27.09 -0.14 -19.94
N LEU A 160 -26.73 1.08 -20.34
CA LEU A 160 -27.64 2.02 -20.97
C LEU A 160 -28.07 1.56 -22.37
N GLU A 161 -27.15 0.98 -23.14
CA GLU A 161 -27.47 0.41 -24.46
C GLU A 161 -28.42 -0.79 -24.35
N GLU A 162 -28.19 -1.68 -23.39
CA GLU A 162 -29.08 -2.81 -23.09
C GLU A 162 -30.49 -2.34 -22.63
N ALA A 163 -30.56 -1.31 -21.80
CA ALA A 163 -31.84 -0.74 -21.35
C ALA A 163 -32.63 -0.09 -22.50
N HIS A 164 -31.95 0.57 -23.45
CA HIS A 164 -32.61 1.18 -24.62
C HIS A 164 -33.33 0.15 -25.49
N VAL A 165 -32.70 -1.00 -25.72
CA VAL A 165 -33.27 -2.11 -26.52
C VAL A 165 -34.56 -2.64 -25.92
N ASN A 166 -34.69 -2.63 -24.58
CA ASN A 166 -35.84 -3.21 -23.88
C ASN A 166 -37.04 -2.27 -23.73
N ASP A 167 -36.83 -0.95 -23.62
CA ASP A 167 -37.90 0.00 -23.21
C ASP A 167 -38.45 0.89 -24.34
N GLY A 168 -37.74 1.10 -25.46
CA GLY A 168 -38.25 1.78 -26.68
C GLY A 168 -38.82 3.21 -26.55
N LYS A 169 -38.80 3.83 -25.38
CA LYS A 169 -39.42 5.15 -25.09
C LYS A 169 -38.51 6.33 -25.47
N ILE A 170 -39.10 7.51 -25.71
CA ILE A 170 -38.39 8.76 -26.05
C ILE A 170 -37.25 9.11 -25.06
N PHE A 171 -37.44 8.86 -23.76
CA PHE A 171 -36.40 9.06 -22.74
C PHE A 171 -35.12 8.23 -23.00
N SER A 172 -35.27 7.05 -23.59
CA SER A 172 -34.16 6.17 -23.93
C SER A 172 -33.33 6.69 -25.12
N ALA A 173 -33.89 7.50 -26.01
CA ALA A 173 -33.17 8.07 -27.16
C ALA A 173 -32.17 9.18 -26.74
N ILE A 174 -32.57 10.04 -25.79
CA ILE A 174 -31.68 11.06 -25.20
C ILE A 174 -30.53 10.36 -24.47
N LEU A 175 -30.85 9.32 -23.69
CA LEU A 175 -29.87 8.57 -22.92
C LEU A 175 -28.89 7.79 -23.83
N TYR A 176 -29.39 7.23 -24.94
CA TYR A 176 -28.58 6.56 -25.95
C TYR A 176 -27.56 7.51 -26.61
N THR A 177 -27.90 8.79 -26.76
CA THR A 177 -26.97 9.79 -27.29
C THR A 177 -25.73 9.97 -26.39
N LEU A 178 -25.87 9.70 -25.08
CA LEU A 178 -24.75 9.74 -24.13
C LEU A 178 -23.86 8.48 -24.16
N VAL A 179 -24.32 7.36 -24.75
CA VAL A 179 -23.56 6.11 -24.76
C VAL A 179 -22.21 6.27 -25.47
N LYS A 180 -22.21 6.89 -26.67
CA LYS A 180 -20.99 7.12 -27.47
C LYS A 180 -19.95 7.96 -26.73
N PRO A 181 -20.28 9.15 -26.18
CA PRO A 181 -19.29 9.95 -25.45
C PRO A 181 -18.83 9.28 -24.16
N ILE A 182 -19.70 8.55 -23.43
CA ILE A 182 -19.29 7.80 -22.23
C ILE A 182 -18.27 6.72 -22.58
N ARG A 183 -18.50 5.96 -23.65
CA ARG A 183 -17.59 4.92 -24.15
C ARG A 183 -16.25 5.50 -24.61
N LEU A 184 -16.28 6.63 -25.29
CA LEU A 184 -15.05 7.33 -25.66
C LEU A 184 -14.30 7.81 -24.41
N ALA A 185 -15.01 8.40 -23.45
CA ALA A 185 -14.43 8.89 -22.21
C ALA A 185 -13.77 7.76 -21.39
N SER A 186 -14.38 6.57 -21.32
CA SER A 186 -13.77 5.43 -20.61
C SER A 186 -12.46 4.96 -21.25
N LEU A 187 -12.41 4.90 -22.59
CA LEU A 187 -11.20 4.54 -23.32
C LEU A 187 -10.09 5.58 -23.13
N VAL A 188 -10.43 6.87 -23.29
CA VAL A 188 -9.49 7.99 -23.11
C VAL A 188 -8.95 8.03 -21.67
N MET A 189 -9.82 7.86 -20.67
CA MET A 189 -9.40 7.86 -19.26
C MET A 189 -8.50 6.67 -18.91
N PHE A 190 -8.75 5.51 -19.51
CA PHE A 190 -7.86 4.36 -19.31
C PHE A 190 -6.49 4.59 -19.95
N LEU A 191 -6.43 5.12 -21.18
CA LEU A 191 -5.17 5.48 -21.83
C LEU A 191 -4.42 6.55 -21.05
N PHE A 192 -5.11 7.60 -20.62
CA PHE A 192 -4.57 8.64 -19.75
C PHE A 192 -3.96 8.03 -18.47
N SER A 193 -4.70 7.13 -17.81
CA SER A 193 -4.18 6.42 -16.64
C SER A 193 -2.95 5.57 -16.96
N SER A 194 -2.90 4.93 -18.12
CA SER A 194 -1.74 4.14 -18.54
C SER A 194 -0.51 5.01 -18.76
N VAL A 195 -0.67 6.20 -19.35
CA VAL A 195 0.41 7.17 -19.51
C VAL A 195 0.90 7.67 -18.15
N LEU A 196 -0.01 8.00 -17.23
CA LEU A 196 0.36 8.37 -15.85
C LEU A 196 1.11 7.23 -15.14
N ALA A 197 0.69 5.98 -15.35
CA ALA A 197 1.37 4.81 -14.81
C ALA A 197 2.81 4.73 -15.33
N LEU A 198 3.04 4.90 -16.63
CA LEU A 198 4.38 4.93 -17.23
C LEU A 198 5.24 6.06 -16.70
N MET A 199 4.74 7.29 -16.70
CA MET A 199 5.49 8.46 -16.24
C MET A 199 5.92 8.32 -14.78
N SER A 200 4.99 7.87 -13.94
CA SER A 200 5.26 7.59 -12.53
C SER A 200 6.23 6.41 -12.37
N GLY A 201 6.07 5.34 -13.14
CA GLY A 201 7.01 4.21 -13.16
C GLY A 201 8.43 4.63 -13.51
N TYR A 202 8.60 5.34 -14.64
CA TYR A 202 9.89 5.84 -15.10
C TYR A 202 10.58 6.73 -14.05
N THR A 203 9.83 7.66 -13.46
CA THR A 203 10.33 8.54 -12.39
C THR A 203 10.79 7.73 -11.18
N TYR A 204 10.03 6.69 -10.81
CA TYR A 204 10.36 5.80 -9.71
C TYR A 204 11.63 4.99 -9.97
N LEU A 205 11.75 4.35 -11.14
CA LEU A 205 12.93 3.57 -11.50
C LEU A 205 14.18 4.44 -11.51
N ARG A 206 14.12 5.63 -12.11
CA ARG A 206 15.28 6.53 -12.18
C ARG A 206 15.71 7.00 -10.80
N ARG A 207 14.76 7.32 -9.91
CA ARG A 207 15.06 7.81 -8.56
C ARG A 207 15.67 6.73 -7.66
N TYR A 208 15.30 5.47 -7.86
CA TYR A 208 15.72 4.35 -7.01
C TYR A 208 16.63 3.33 -7.71
N SER A 209 17.15 3.66 -8.89
CA SER A 209 18.03 2.75 -9.64
C SER A 209 19.30 2.39 -8.85
N TYR A 210 19.77 3.30 -7.97
CA TYR A 210 20.91 3.06 -7.08
C TYR A 210 20.69 1.87 -6.12
N LEU A 211 19.44 1.59 -5.70
CA LEU A 211 19.14 0.46 -4.82
C LEU A 211 19.31 -0.89 -5.53
N ILE A 212 19.19 -0.92 -6.86
CA ILE A 212 19.32 -2.12 -7.68
C ILE A 212 20.81 -2.42 -7.95
N SER A 213 21.63 -1.37 -8.11
CA SER A 213 23.07 -1.49 -8.34
C SER A 213 23.84 -2.03 -7.13
N ASP A 214 23.34 -1.77 -5.91
CA ASP A 214 23.89 -2.35 -4.68
C ASP A 214 23.47 -3.83 -4.55
N SER A 215 24.26 -4.69 -5.19
CA SER A 215 24.16 -6.15 -5.09
C SER A 215 24.43 -6.62 -3.64
N PRO A 216 23.72 -7.64 -3.14
CA PRO A 216 23.78 -8.08 -1.73
C PRO A 216 25.06 -8.84 -1.33
N SER A 217 26.19 -8.63 -2.00
CA SER A 217 27.44 -9.36 -1.73
C SER A 217 28.18 -8.90 -0.47
N SER A 218 27.78 -7.79 0.17
CA SER A 218 28.56 -7.22 1.29
C SER A 218 28.07 -7.60 2.70
N TYR A 219 26.93 -8.27 2.84
CA TYR A 219 26.38 -8.61 4.17
C TYR A 219 26.81 -9.99 4.71
N THR A 220 27.16 -10.93 3.85
CA THR A 220 27.57 -12.30 4.25
C THR A 220 29.01 -12.40 4.72
N MET A 221 29.90 -11.46 4.38
CA MET A 221 31.30 -11.52 4.84
C MET A 221 31.52 -10.98 6.27
N SER A 222 30.74 -10.00 6.73
CA SER A 222 30.97 -9.40 8.05
C SER A 222 30.49 -10.29 9.21
N ARG A 223 29.47 -11.13 8.99
CA ARG A 223 28.97 -12.06 10.03
C ARG A 223 29.81 -13.32 10.20
N SER A 224 30.53 -13.76 9.16
CA SER A 224 31.40 -14.95 9.25
C SER A 224 32.69 -14.68 10.01
N SER A 225 33.26 -13.46 9.95
CA SER A 225 34.48 -13.16 10.70
C SER A 225 34.20 -12.80 12.16
N ALA A 226 33.04 -12.19 12.47
CA ALA A 226 32.66 -11.90 13.86
C ALA A 226 32.30 -13.17 14.68
N ALA A 227 31.87 -14.24 14.02
CA ALA A 227 31.52 -15.50 14.68
C ALA A 227 32.77 -16.34 15.07
N SER A 228 33.87 -16.24 14.33
CA SER A 228 35.10 -16.99 14.63
C SER A 228 35.96 -16.32 15.71
N THR A 229 35.93 -15.00 15.87
CA THR A 229 36.74 -14.30 16.88
C THR A 229 36.17 -14.37 18.30
N SER A 230 34.86 -14.62 18.48
CA SER A 230 34.26 -14.73 19.82
C SER A 230 34.33 -16.13 20.43
N ALA A 231 34.60 -17.17 19.62
CA ALA A 231 34.75 -18.55 20.10
C ALA A 231 36.17 -18.87 20.59
N ALA A 232 37.20 -18.19 20.08
CA ALA A 232 38.60 -18.43 20.45
C ALA A 232 39.02 -17.80 21.79
N ALA A 233 38.26 -16.83 22.32
CA ALA A 233 38.61 -16.14 23.57
C ALA A 233 38.13 -16.86 24.84
N ARG A 234 37.51 -18.05 24.73
CA ARG A 234 36.87 -18.76 25.87
C ARG A 234 37.57 -20.04 26.32
N ALA A 235 38.84 -20.24 25.94
CA ALA A 235 39.61 -21.42 26.29
C ALA A 235 41.01 -21.05 26.81
N VAL A 236 41.10 -20.43 27.99
CA VAL A 236 42.34 -20.39 28.79
C VAL A 236 42.01 -20.76 30.25
N SER A 237 42.34 -22.02 30.55
CA SER A 237 42.73 -22.70 31.81
C SER A 237 42.16 -22.27 33.19
N PRO A 238 41.75 -23.24 34.03
CA PRO A 238 41.45 -23.03 35.45
C PRO A 238 42.67 -23.35 36.33
N ALA A 239 43.08 -22.44 37.21
CA ALA A 239 43.94 -22.80 38.35
C ALA A 239 43.83 -21.81 39.53
N SER A 240 43.80 -22.41 40.72
CA SER A 240 43.99 -21.86 42.08
C SER A 240 42.77 -21.32 42.86
N LYS A 241 42.40 -22.11 43.88
CA LYS A 241 41.76 -21.76 45.17
C LYS A 241 42.87 -21.81 46.25
N PRO A 242 42.63 -21.51 47.55
CA PRO A 242 41.62 -20.65 48.21
C PRO A 242 42.26 -19.71 49.27
N TYR A 243 41.52 -18.76 49.84
CA TYR A 243 41.64 -18.41 51.28
C TYR A 243 40.36 -17.72 51.77
N ASP A 244 39.83 -18.26 52.87
CA ASP A 244 38.73 -17.74 53.68
C ASP A 244 39.19 -16.56 54.57
N ILE A 245 38.25 -15.71 55.01
CA ILE A 245 37.92 -15.47 56.43
C ILE A 245 36.95 -14.26 56.62
N ILE A 246 35.73 -14.59 57.05
CA ILE A 246 34.90 -14.06 58.17
C ILE A 246 34.69 -12.52 58.34
N SER A 247 33.43 -12.06 58.19
CA SER A 247 32.53 -11.70 59.32
C SER A 247 31.54 -10.56 59.02
N SER A 248 30.27 -10.80 59.41
CA SER A 248 29.24 -9.85 59.92
C SER A 248 28.89 -8.60 59.07
N SER A 249 27.63 -8.17 58.90
CA SER A 249 26.57 -8.00 59.88
C SER A 249 25.24 -7.67 59.17
N LYS A 250 24.13 -8.11 59.76
CA LYS A 250 22.74 -7.77 59.38
C LYS A 250 22.34 -6.44 60.04
N ALA A 251 21.60 -5.58 59.33
CA ALA A 251 20.53 -4.67 59.81
C ALA A 251 20.14 -3.72 58.65
N ASN A 252 18.94 -3.75 58.05
CA ASN A 252 17.62 -3.31 58.54
C ASN A 252 17.54 -1.81 58.90
N ALA A 253 16.92 -0.98 58.02
CA ALA A 253 16.03 0.15 58.38
C ALA A 253 15.62 1.02 57.15
N ARG A 254 14.31 1.18 56.94
CA ARG A 254 13.63 2.34 56.32
C ARG A 254 13.37 3.38 57.45
N PRO A 255 12.75 4.58 57.27
CA PRO A 255 12.40 5.39 56.08
C PRO A 255 12.62 6.94 56.23
N SER A 256 12.33 7.69 55.15
CA SER A 256 11.67 9.03 55.11
C SER A 256 12.46 10.37 55.14
N ARG A 257 12.10 11.20 54.15
CA ARG A 257 11.68 12.64 54.17
C ARG A 257 12.69 13.80 54.17
N ALA A 258 12.36 14.76 53.27
CA ALA A 258 12.76 16.17 53.16
C ALA A 258 14.21 16.42 52.70
N SER A 259 14.52 17.31 51.76
CA SER A 259 14.04 18.69 51.65
C SER A 259 14.12 19.25 50.22
N VAL A 260 13.18 20.15 49.96
CA VAL A 260 13.04 21.06 48.82
C VAL A 260 14.21 22.05 48.76
N VAL A 261 14.82 22.24 47.60
CA VAL A 261 15.52 23.50 47.26
C VAL A 261 15.09 23.93 45.86
N SER A 262 14.40 25.06 45.84
CA SER A 262 13.93 25.80 44.67
C SER A 262 15.02 26.81 44.30
N ILE A 263 15.49 26.80 43.05
CA ILE A 263 16.24 27.94 42.46
C ILE A 263 15.74 28.14 41.03
N LYS A 264 15.23 29.33 40.77
CA LYS A 264 14.87 29.92 39.48
C LYS A 264 15.57 31.30 39.45
N PRO A 265 15.66 31.97 38.29
CA PRO A 265 16.48 31.70 37.12
C PRO A 265 17.59 32.78 36.97
N GLU A 266 18.69 32.49 36.29
CA GLU A 266 19.58 33.55 35.80
C GLU A 266 19.95 33.30 34.35
N ALA A 267 19.75 34.35 33.56
CA ALA A 267 19.88 34.39 32.12
C ALA A 267 21.35 34.46 31.70
N SER A 268 21.71 33.68 30.68
CA SER A 268 22.92 33.94 29.90
C SER A 268 22.72 33.51 28.45
N ASP A 269 23.24 34.37 27.58
CA ASP A 269 22.94 34.58 26.18
C ASP A 269 23.34 33.43 25.21
N PRO A 270 22.75 33.41 24.00
CA PRO A 270 22.85 32.29 23.07
C PRO A 270 24.22 32.23 22.37
N ILE A 271 24.85 31.06 22.46
CA ILE A 271 26.08 30.76 21.73
C ILE A 271 25.79 30.65 20.23
N CYS A 272 26.48 31.52 19.50
CA CYS A 272 26.59 31.65 18.05
C CYS A 272 26.92 30.30 17.38
N SER A 273 26.05 29.84 16.47
CA SER A 273 26.36 28.77 15.50
C SER A 273 26.96 29.40 14.23
N PRO A 274 28.08 28.89 13.69
CA PRO A 274 28.68 29.44 12.48
C PRO A 274 27.79 29.17 11.25
N ALA A 275 27.48 30.23 10.50
CA ALA A 275 26.70 30.21 9.27
C ALA A 275 27.42 29.42 8.16
N LEU A 276 26.69 28.54 7.47
CA LEU A 276 27.15 27.91 6.23
C LEU A 276 27.26 28.97 5.11
N PRO A 277 28.30 28.92 4.25
CA PRO A 277 28.42 29.83 3.11
C PRO A 277 27.36 29.54 2.04
N ALA A 278 26.81 30.61 1.47
CA ALA A 278 25.79 30.57 0.41
C ALA A 278 26.35 29.98 -0.90
N PRO A 279 25.53 29.26 -1.69
CA PRO A 279 25.95 28.71 -2.98
C PRO A 279 26.13 29.82 -4.05
N PRO A 280 27.07 29.65 -5.00
CA PRO A 280 27.31 30.63 -6.06
C PRO A 280 26.13 30.69 -7.06
N PRO A 281 25.88 31.87 -7.68
CA PRO A 281 24.79 32.03 -8.64
C PRO A 281 25.03 31.25 -9.94
N PRO A 282 23.96 30.85 -10.65
CA PRO A 282 24.05 30.09 -11.90
C PRO A 282 24.69 30.94 -13.01
N LYS A 283 25.67 30.35 -13.70
CA LYS A 283 26.23 30.89 -14.94
C LYS A 283 25.26 30.56 -16.09
N PHE A 284 24.80 31.58 -16.78
CA PHE A 284 24.13 31.43 -18.08
C PHE A 284 25.22 31.50 -19.15
N ASP A 285 25.38 30.40 -19.89
CA ASP A 285 25.94 30.35 -21.24
C ASP A 285 24.89 29.74 -22.16
#